data_AF-A0A0A1WK88-F1
#
_entry.id   AF-A0A0A1WK88-F1
#
_cell.length_a   1.000
_cell.length_b   1.000
_cell.length_c   1.000
_cell.angle_alpha   90.00
_cell.angle_beta   90.00
_cell.angle_gamma   90.00
#
_symmetry.space_group_name_H-M   'P 1'
#
loop_
_entity.id
_entity.type
_entity.pdbx_description
1 polymer ?
#
loop_
_entity_poly.entity_id
_entity_poly.type
_entity_poly.pdbx_seq_one_letter_code
_entity_poly.pdbx_strand_id
1 'polypeptide(L)'
;MEHLDITLQLGQMLLVQTASELLTGTLKYVDLNRKIIELDNPYDQRSNCQYNSPQILAFPQIQKLQIIRDDEPSSNSNSYSDTGTSATSSGSHTSYGTALKSPTSSPENKVLSTEESDVALSTTELELIHEQLNTVICITQTDQKYHKALVDIRVQPVVALVMEPVDYGRAQRTSVMVIATFQTVYIFDIIALGSIFREMKQLLEAERPRKVVHYSHKLVDHLMNRHGVKLGGIFDTFVAVSLVRGIKEPMTLIEAVENTLNITRLFFNPETEDNLHNNPYKRPLSLVARQVLAKKAVLQLKLHEHLLHKHMLKNFYNQCDIFSHTFCESEDATMPMEMQRKSRAGFQHIKRSTKDFEFKFSELMK
;
A
#
# COMPACT_ATOMS: atom_id res chain seq x y z
N MET A 1 10.89 17.85 33.81
CA MET A 1 9.73 16.94 33.91
C MET A 1 9.60 16.59 35.38
N GLU A 2 8.66 17.23 36.07
CA GLU A 2 8.34 16.88 37.45
C GLU A 2 7.82 15.44 37.52
N HIS A 3 8.30 14.70 38.51
CA HIS A 3 7.90 13.33 38.79
C HIS A 3 6.41 13.30 39.18
N LEU A 4 5.55 12.86 38.27
CA LEU A 4 4.19 12.44 38.60
C LEU A 4 4.29 11.08 39.31
N ASP A 5 4.33 11.09 40.64
CA ASP A 5 4.10 9.89 41.46
C ASP A 5 2.60 9.51 41.46
N ILE A 6 2.06 9.23 40.27
CA ILE A 6 0.70 8.68 40.13
C ILE A 6 0.81 7.16 40.27
N THR A 7 0.28 6.65 41.38
CA THR A 7 0.11 5.20 41.56
C THR A 7 -1.16 4.75 40.83
N LEU A 8 -1.00 4.12 39.68
CA LEU A 8 -2.09 3.57 38.88
C LEU A 8 -2.60 2.24 39.48
N GLN A 9 -3.91 2.09 39.62
CA GLN A 9 -4.54 0.83 40.04
C GLN A 9 -5.51 0.33 38.98
N LEU A 10 -5.53 -0.99 38.75
CA LEU A 10 -6.45 -1.61 37.81
C LEU A 10 -7.90 -1.35 38.22
N GLY A 11 -8.78 -1.17 37.24
CA GLY A 11 -10.19 -0.83 37.44
C GLY A 11 -10.47 0.67 37.60
N GLN A 12 -9.45 1.54 37.67
CA GLN A 12 -9.65 2.98 37.77
C GLN A 12 -10.06 3.60 36.44
N MET A 13 -10.98 4.56 36.45
CA MET A 13 -11.29 5.36 35.27
C MET A 13 -10.21 6.42 35.07
N LEU A 14 -9.61 6.43 33.88
CA LEU A 14 -8.55 7.35 33.51
C LEU A 14 -9.02 8.27 32.40
N LEU A 15 -8.67 9.55 32.54
CA LEU A 15 -8.60 10.51 31.45
C LEU A 15 -7.16 10.60 30.96
N VAL A 16 -6.93 10.22 29.72
CA VAL A 16 -5.61 10.19 29.10
C VAL A 16 -5.59 11.11 27.89
N GLN A 17 -4.77 12.15 27.95
CA GLN A 17 -4.56 13.08 26.84
C GLN A 17 -3.31 12.68 26.06
N THR A 18 -3.49 12.47 24.76
CA THR A 18 -2.39 12.33 23.79
C THR A 18 -2.31 13.57 22.90
N ALA A 19 -1.40 13.59 21.94
CA ALA A 19 -1.34 14.68 20.96
C ALA A 19 -2.64 14.80 20.15
N SER A 20 -3.25 13.67 19.79
CA SER A 20 -4.42 13.61 18.90
C SER A 20 -5.74 13.34 19.61
N GLU A 21 -5.74 12.68 20.76
CA GLU A 21 -6.96 12.12 21.39
C GLU A 21 -7.12 12.56 22.85
N LEU A 22 -8.36 12.51 23.33
CA LEU A 22 -8.69 12.68 24.74
C LEU A 22 -9.55 11.49 25.18
N LEU A 23 -8.87 10.46 25.69
CA LEU A 23 -9.47 9.16 25.95
C LEU A 23 -9.94 9.07 27.39
N THR A 24 -11.17 8.61 27.59
CA THR A 24 -11.68 8.15 28.88
C THR A 24 -11.86 6.64 28.83
N GLY A 25 -11.36 5.90 29.81
CA GLY A 25 -11.52 4.44 29.84
C GLY A 25 -11.11 3.83 31.16
N THR A 26 -11.46 2.56 31.36
CA THR A 26 -11.13 1.84 32.60
C THR A 26 -9.75 1.20 32.47
N LEU A 27 -8.82 1.46 33.38
CA LEU A 27 -7.48 0.88 33.36
C LEU A 27 -7.56 -0.64 33.54
N LYS A 28 -7.13 -1.39 32.54
CA LYS A 28 -7.17 -2.86 32.53
C LYS A 28 -5.81 -3.49 32.74
N TYR A 29 -4.76 -2.84 32.25
CA TYR A 29 -3.40 -3.38 32.32
C TYR A 29 -2.37 -2.25 32.44
N VAL A 30 -1.28 -2.53 33.15
CA VAL A 30 -0.09 -1.67 33.25
C VAL A 30 1.14 -2.55 33.14
N ASP A 31 2.04 -2.20 32.22
CA ASP A 31 3.39 -2.77 32.14
C ASP A 31 4.41 -1.65 32.31
N LEU A 32 5.02 -1.58 33.50
CA LEU A 32 6.03 -0.59 33.84
C LEU A 32 7.36 -0.81 33.09
N ASN A 33 7.68 -2.06 32.74
CA ASN A 33 8.90 -2.39 32.00
C ASN A 33 8.80 -1.91 30.55
N ARG A 34 7.64 -2.11 29.94
CA ARG A 34 7.34 -1.62 28.58
C ARG A 34 6.82 -0.18 28.55
N LYS A 35 6.52 0.40 29.71
CA LYS A 35 5.94 1.74 29.89
C LYS A 35 4.65 1.90 29.08
N ILE A 36 3.72 0.96 29.23
CA ILE A 36 2.41 0.98 28.57
C ILE A 36 1.27 0.79 29.57
N ILE A 37 0.10 1.32 29.24
CA ILE A 37 -1.19 1.02 29.87
C ILE A 37 -2.20 0.53 28.83
N GLU A 38 -3.21 -0.23 29.24
CA GLU A 38 -4.37 -0.60 28.43
C GLU A 38 -5.65 -0.06 29.07
N LEU A 39 -6.47 0.64 28.28
CA LEU A 39 -7.80 1.11 28.67
C LEU A 39 -8.88 0.21 28.06
N ASP A 40 -9.79 -0.29 28.89
CA ASP A 40 -11.02 -0.95 28.45
C ASP A 40 -12.15 0.06 28.25
N ASN A 41 -13.06 -0.28 27.33
CA ASN A 41 -14.16 0.58 26.86
C ASN A 41 -13.76 2.05 26.59
N PRO A 42 -12.68 2.33 25.84
CA PRO A 42 -12.20 3.69 25.70
C PRO A 42 -13.13 4.53 24.82
N TYR A 43 -13.40 5.75 25.30
CA TYR A 43 -14.20 6.78 24.65
C TYR A 43 -13.33 7.99 24.35
N ASP A 44 -13.21 8.39 23.08
CA ASP A 44 -12.53 9.62 22.70
C ASP A 44 -13.49 10.81 22.74
N GLN A 45 -13.29 11.68 23.72
CA GLN A 45 -14.08 12.89 23.91
C GLN A 45 -13.86 13.90 22.78
N ARG A 46 -12.70 13.91 22.11
CA ARG A 46 -12.39 14.88 21.05
C ARG A 46 -13.11 14.55 19.76
N SER A 47 -13.20 13.26 19.41
CA SER A 47 -13.88 12.80 18.19
C SER A 47 -15.30 12.27 18.43
N ASN A 48 -15.77 12.25 19.69
CA ASN A 48 -17.08 11.71 20.08
C ASN A 48 -17.26 10.25 19.61
N CYS A 49 -16.23 9.43 19.81
CA CYS A 49 -16.14 8.07 19.27
C CYS A 49 -15.88 7.05 20.38
N GLN A 50 -16.74 6.02 20.45
CA GLN A 50 -16.53 4.85 21.31
C GLN A 50 -15.70 3.80 20.56
N TYR A 51 -14.58 3.38 21.12
CA TYR A 51 -13.82 2.26 20.60
C TYR A 51 -14.41 0.94 21.11
N ASN A 52 -14.59 -0.01 20.19
CA ASN A 52 -15.12 -1.35 20.49
C ASN A 52 -14.02 -2.35 20.93
N SER A 53 -12.78 -1.88 21.05
CA SER A 53 -11.63 -2.66 21.47
C SER A 53 -10.82 -1.89 22.52
N PRO A 54 -10.14 -2.59 23.45
CA PRO A 54 -9.22 -1.94 24.39
C PRO A 54 -8.13 -1.16 23.66
N GLN A 55 -7.67 -0.07 24.26
CA GLN A 55 -6.64 0.81 23.69
C GLN A 55 -5.36 0.76 24.53
N ILE A 56 -4.25 0.41 23.89
CA ILE A 56 -2.93 0.37 24.51
C ILE A 56 -2.21 1.70 24.24
N LEU A 57 -1.76 2.37 25.31
CA LEU A 57 -1.11 3.67 25.27
C LEU A 57 0.28 3.57 25.88
N ALA A 58 1.30 4.03 25.17
CA ALA A 58 2.66 4.10 25.71
C ALA A 58 2.88 5.41 26.47
N PHE A 59 3.59 5.37 27.59
CA PHE A 59 3.83 6.54 28.44
C PHE A 59 4.43 7.74 27.68
N PRO A 60 5.34 7.57 26.69
CA PRO A 60 5.84 8.70 25.90
C PRO A 60 4.75 9.43 25.07
N GLN A 61 3.60 8.80 24.82
CA GLN A 61 2.47 9.39 24.09
C GLN A 61 1.48 10.11 25.01
N ILE A 62 1.56 9.84 26.32
CA ILE A 62 0.69 10.40 27.34
C ILE A 62 1.24 11.79 27.69
N GLN A 63 0.56 12.82 27.22
CA GLN A 63 0.88 14.21 27.56
C GLN A 63 0.37 14.55 28.96
N LYS A 64 -0.80 14.02 29.30
CA LYS A 64 -1.43 14.20 30.61
C LYS A 64 -2.24 12.96 30.96
N LEU A 65 -2.17 12.56 32.23
CA LEU A 65 -2.96 11.48 32.78
C LEU A 65 -3.64 11.98 34.05
N GLN A 66 -4.94 11.74 34.17
CA GLN A 66 -5.74 12.11 35.32
C GLN A 66 -6.65 10.93 35.70
N ILE A 67 -6.71 10.63 37.00
CA ILE A 67 -7.67 9.66 37.54
C ILE A 67 -9.00 10.40 37.67
N ILE A 68 -10.04 9.91 37.01
CA ILE A 68 -11.39 10.41 37.23
C ILE A 68 -11.92 9.70 38.48
N ARG A 69 -12.21 10.51 39.50
CA ARG A 69 -12.96 10.06 40.68
C ARG A 69 -14.42 10.32 40.36
N ASP A 70 -15.28 9.32 40.58
CA ASP A 70 -16.72 9.48 40.41
C ASP A 70 -17.26 10.39 41.51
N ASP A 71 -17.26 11.70 41.24
CA ASP A 71 -18.07 12.69 41.94
C ASP A 71 -19.03 13.32 40.90
N GLU A 72 -20.32 13.37 41.26
CA GLU A 72 -21.50 13.72 40.44
C GLU A 72 -21.51 15.13 39.77
N PRO A 73 -22.45 15.40 38.80
CA PRO A 73 -22.24 16.33 37.67
C PRO A 73 -22.93 17.72 37.76
N SER A 74 -22.46 18.69 36.96
CA SER A 74 -23.19 19.92 36.54
C SER A 74 -22.52 20.47 35.26
N SER A 75 -23.13 20.60 34.06
CA SER A 75 -24.28 21.37 33.52
C SER A 75 -23.94 22.78 32.98
N ASN A 76 -24.09 22.95 31.64
CA ASN A 76 -24.40 24.16 30.82
C ASN A 76 -23.35 25.33 30.75
N SER A 77 -23.21 26.17 29.70
CA SER A 77 -24.08 26.60 28.57
C SER A 77 -23.34 27.43 27.48
N ASN A 78 -23.94 27.43 26.28
CA ASN A 78 -23.86 28.29 25.06
C ASN A 78 -23.35 29.75 25.08
N SER A 79 -22.83 30.22 23.93
CA SER A 79 -23.36 31.29 23.01
C SER A 79 -22.23 31.87 22.12
N TYR A 80 -22.29 31.83 20.78
CA TYR A 80 -22.91 32.72 19.78
C TYR A 80 -22.49 34.21 19.80
N SER A 81 -21.90 34.70 18.69
CA SER A 81 -22.27 35.98 18.05
C SER A 81 -21.58 36.23 16.70
N ASP A 82 -22.43 36.58 15.73
CA ASP A 82 -22.23 37.09 14.36
C ASP A 82 -21.55 38.47 14.25
N THR A 83 -21.09 38.80 13.02
CA THR A 83 -21.27 40.07 12.23
C THR A 83 -20.25 40.03 11.06
N GLY A 84 -20.58 40.12 9.76
CA GLY A 84 -21.26 41.20 9.00
C GLY A 84 -20.30 42.38 8.78
N THR A 85 -20.00 42.98 7.62
CA THR A 85 -20.71 43.18 6.33
C THR A 85 -19.81 44.04 5.39
N SER A 86 -19.85 43.81 4.06
CA SER A 86 -19.69 44.78 2.92
C SER A 86 -18.40 45.62 2.71
N ALA A 87 -18.05 46.14 1.52
CA ALA A 87 -18.40 45.97 0.09
C ALA A 87 -17.47 46.86 -0.78
N THR A 88 -17.33 46.51 -2.08
CA THR A 88 -17.10 47.40 -3.29
C THR A 88 -15.81 48.24 -3.39
N SER A 89 -15.18 48.54 -4.54
CA SER A 89 -15.60 48.66 -5.95
C SER A 89 -14.40 48.75 -6.93
N SER A 90 -14.67 48.48 -8.23
CA SER A 90 -14.14 49.12 -9.48
C SER A 90 -12.64 49.04 -9.82
N GLY A 91 -12.17 48.80 -11.06
CA GLY A 91 -12.79 48.55 -12.38
C GLY A 91 -11.75 48.75 -13.51
N SER A 92 -12.01 48.15 -14.70
CA SER A 92 -11.57 48.55 -16.09
C SER A 92 -10.08 48.38 -16.49
N HIS A 93 -9.65 48.12 -17.73
CA HIS A 93 -10.23 47.85 -19.07
C HIS A 93 -9.07 47.42 -20.02
N THR A 94 -9.32 46.46 -20.94
CA THR A 94 -8.92 46.33 -22.40
C THR A 94 -7.50 46.73 -22.88
N SER A 95 -6.88 46.27 -23.96
CA SER A 95 -7.00 45.26 -25.05
C SER A 95 -5.63 45.31 -25.80
N TYR A 96 -5.17 44.34 -26.59
CA TYR A 96 -5.30 44.15 -28.06
C TYR A 96 -4.60 42.80 -28.38
N GLY A 97 -5.16 41.80 -29.07
CA GLY A 97 -5.31 41.66 -30.55
C GLY A 97 -3.95 41.67 -31.26
N THR A 98 -3.43 40.68 -32.00
CA THR A 98 -3.99 39.76 -33.03
C THR A 98 -2.87 38.76 -33.43
N ALA A 99 -3.09 37.43 -33.55
CA ALA A 99 -3.24 36.63 -34.79
C ALA A 99 -2.03 36.65 -35.77
N LEU A 100 -1.56 35.60 -36.48
CA LEU A 100 -1.91 34.18 -36.70
C LEU A 100 -0.77 33.54 -37.56
N LYS A 101 -0.74 32.20 -37.63
CA LYS A 101 -0.26 31.30 -38.73
C LYS A 101 1.16 30.69 -38.72
N SER A 102 1.15 29.38 -38.42
CA SER A 102 1.84 28.21 -39.01
C SER A 102 2.17 28.31 -40.52
N PRO A 103 3.12 27.54 -41.12
CA PRO A 103 2.98 26.07 -41.32
C PRO A 103 4.26 25.18 -41.37
N THR A 104 4.06 23.91 -40.99
CA THR A 104 4.43 22.62 -41.65
C THR A 104 5.82 22.36 -42.24
N SER A 105 6.46 21.24 -41.85
CA SER A 105 7.02 20.22 -42.77
C SER A 105 7.54 18.96 -42.04
N SER A 106 7.10 17.79 -42.51
CA SER A 106 7.63 16.43 -42.24
C SER A 106 9.03 16.23 -42.86
N PRO A 107 9.74 15.13 -42.53
CA PRO A 107 9.86 14.05 -43.53
C PRO A 107 9.93 12.60 -42.96
N GLU A 108 10.05 11.67 -43.89
CA GLU A 108 9.69 10.25 -43.92
C GLU A 108 10.70 9.23 -43.31
N ASN A 109 10.16 8.05 -42.98
CA ASN A 109 10.65 6.66 -43.09
C ASN A 109 12.09 6.27 -42.73
N LYS A 110 12.20 5.41 -41.70
CA LYS A 110 13.01 4.17 -41.78
C LYS A 110 12.49 3.10 -40.82
N VAL A 111 11.96 2.01 -41.39
CA VAL A 111 11.61 0.77 -40.71
C VAL A 111 12.90 0.15 -40.15
N LEU A 112 12.93 -0.06 -38.84
CA LEU A 112 13.93 -0.90 -38.16
C LEU A 112 13.17 -1.82 -37.20
N SER A 113 13.26 -3.12 -37.49
CA SER A 113 12.83 -4.21 -36.61
C SER A 113 13.48 -4.02 -35.24
N THR A 114 12.70 -3.57 -34.27
CA THR A 114 13.15 -3.38 -32.89
C THR A 114 12.78 -4.63 -32.13
N GLU A 115 13.79 -5.43 -31.83
CA GLU A 115 13.72 -6.50 -30.84
C GLU A 115 13.19 -5.94 -29.51
N GLU A 116 12.44 -6.78 -28.79
CA GLU A 116 11.62 -6.45 -27.62
C GLU A 116 12.26 -5.37 -26.71
N SER A 117 11.82 -4.12 -26.86
CA SER A 117 12.31 -3.01 -26.06
C SER A 117 11.81 -3.14 -24.62
N ASP A 118 12.74 -3.23 -23.68
CA ASP A 118 12.53 -3.10 -22.23
C ASP A 118 11.51 -1.99 -21.92
N VAL A 119 10.40 -2.39 -21.31
CA VAL A 119 9.28 -1.49 -21.02
C VAL A 119 9.60 -0.64 -19.79
N ALA A 120 9.97 0.62 -20.01
CA ALA A 120 9.98 1.63 -18.97
C ALA A 120 8.55 1.95 -18.51
N LEU A 121 8.36 2.25 -17.22
CA LEU A 121 7.08 2.77 -16.72
C LEU A 121 6.67 4.04 -17.50
N SER A 122 5.38 4.14 -17.82
CA SER A 122 4.83 5.35 -18.43
C SER A 122 4.91 6.54 -17.47
N THR A 123 4.86 7.77 -18.03
CA THR A 123 4.85 9.00 -17.22
C THR A 123 3.70 9.02 -16.22
N THR A 124 2.51 8.58 -16.63
CA THR A 124 1.33 8.48 -15.77
C THR A 124 1.52 7.47 -14.64
N GLU A 125 2.18 6.34 -14.89
CA GLU A 125 2.49 5.38 -13.81
C GLU A 125 3.48 5.94 -12.80
N LEU A 126 4.47 6.71 -13.25
CA LEU A 126 5.43 7.39 -12.38
C LEU A 126 4.76 8.48 -11.53
N GLU A 127 3.82 9.24 -12.10
CA GLU A 127 3.00 10.22 -11.38
C GLU A 127 2.15 9.55 -10.30
N LEU A 128 1.47 8.45 -10.62
CA LEU A 128 0.69 7.68 -9.64
C LEU A 128 1.55 7.11 -8.52
N ILE A 129 2.75 6.60 -8.84
CA ILE A 129 3.73 6.16 -7.84
C ILE A 129 4.13 7.34 -6.94
N HIS A 130 4.37 8.52 -7.52
CA HIS A 130 4.74 9.71 -6.76
C HIS A 130 3.61 10.17 -5.82
N GLU A 131 2.37 10.23 -6.30
CA GLU A 131 1.19 10.54 -5.50
C GLU A 131 1.02 9.55 -4.34
N GLN A 132 1.18 8.26 -4.62
CA GLN A 132 1.09 7.20 -3.62
C GLN A 132 2.20 7.30 -2.56
N LEU A 133 3.41 7.70 -2.95
CA LEU A 133 4.52 7.94 -2.01
C LEU A 133 4.32 9.20 -1.16
N ASN A 134 3.48 10.14 -1.59
CA ASN A 134 3.09 11.31 -0.82
C ASN A 134 1.97 11.02 0.20
N THR A 135 1.29 9.87 0.10
CA THR A 135 0.18 9.46 0.97
C THR A 135 0.57 8.34 1.95
N VAL A 136 1.79 8.38 2.48
CA VAL A 136 2.27 7.38 3.44
C VAL A 136 1.69 7.63 4.84
N ILE A 137 0.97 6.66 5.38
CA ILE A 137 0.36 6.69 6.72
C ILE A 137 1.14 5.76 7.65
N CYS A 138 1.71 6.34 8.71
CA CYS A 138 2.39 5.57 9.77
C CYS A 138 1.43 5.27 10.91
N ILE A 139 1.40 4.01 11.32
CA ILE A 139 0.48 3.48 12.33
C ILE A 139 1.32 2.85 13.44
N THR A 140 1.34 3.51 14.60
CA THR A 140 2.10 3.09 15.78
C THR A 140 1.21 2.61 16.92
N GLN A 141 -0.11 2.76 16.80
CA GLN A 141 -1.12 2.45 17.81
C GLN A 141 -2.37 1.89 17.14
N THR A 142 -3.23 1.23 17.90
CA THR A 142 -4.54 0.70 17.47
C THR A 142 -5.64 1.77 17.47
N ASP A 143 -5.30 2.99 17.03
CA ASP A 143 -6.18 4.16 17.00
C ASP A 143 -7.14 4.12 15.79
N GLN A 144 -7.87 5.23 15.57
CA GLN A 144 -8.76 5.36 14.41
C GLN A 144 -8.03 5.15 13.06
N LYS A 145 -6.73 5.49 12.95
CA LYS A 145 -5.97 5.30 11.70
C LYS A 145 -5.72 3.83 11.45
N TYR A 146 -5.42 3.05 12.49
CA TYR A 146 -5.28 1.59 12.39
C TYR A 146 -6.56 0.96 11.84
N HIS A 147 -7.72 1.27 12.43
CA HIS A 147 -8.98 0.67 11.99
C HIS A 147 -9.41 1.13 10.58
N LYS A 148 -9.22 2.41 10.25
CA LYS A 148 -9.46 2.93 8.89
C LYS A 148 -8.58 2.23 7.86
N ALA A 149 -7.30 2.05 8.17
CA ALA A 149 -6.37 1.32 7.30
C ALA A 149 -6.82 -0.12 7.06
N LEU A 150 -7.23 -0.85 8.11
CA LEU A 150 -7.72 -2.22 7.94
C LEU A 150 -8.99 -2.31 7.08
N VAL A 151 -9.90 -1.36 7.20
CA VAL A 151 -11.11 -1.28 6.36
C VAL A 151 -10.73 -1.02 4.90
N ASP A 152 -9.85 -0.05 4.66
CA ASP A 152 -9.38 0.28 3.31
C ASP A 152 -8.64 -0.91 2.67
N ILE A 153 -7.71 -1.54 3.38
CA ILE A 153 -6.95 -2.71 2.89
C ILE A 153 -7.89 -3.87 2.56
N ARG A 154 -8.94 -4.09 3.37
CA ARG A 154 -9.86 -5.22 3.22
C ARG A 154 -10.66 -5.20 1.92
N VAL A 155 -11.01 -4.00 1.43
CA VAL A 155 -11.82 -3.86 0.21
C VAL A 155 -10.98 -3.92 -1.07
N GLN A 156 -9.66 -3.95 -0.96
CA GLN A 156 -8.79 -4.05 -2.12
C GLN A 156 -8.85 -5.46 -2.75
N PRO A 157 -8.72 -5.58 -4.07
CA PRO A 157 -8.59 -6.89 -4.71
C PRO A 157 -7.22 -7.54 -4.44
N VAL A 158 -6.19 -6.70 -4.36
CA VAL A 158 -4.77 -7.05 -4.24
C VAL A 158 -4.08 -5.96 -3.43
N VAL A 159 -3.14 -6.35 -2.56
CA VAL A 159 -2.27 -5.43 -1.81
C VAL A 159 -0.85 -5.98 -1.80
N ALA A 160 0.16 -5.11 -1.76
CA ALA A 160 1.53 -5.53 -1.52
C ALA A 160 1.82 -5.59 -0.01
N LEU A 161 2.51 -6.64 0.42
CA LEU A 161 2.92 -6.86 1.79
C LEU A 161 4.46 -6.99 1.85
N VAL A 162 5.09 -6.10 2.61
CA VAL A 162 6.52 -6.12 2.90
C VAL A 162 6.70 -6.16 4.42
N MET A 163 7.54 -7.04 4.93
CA MET A 163 8.00 -7.00 6.32
C MET A 163 9.50 -6.86 6.37
N GLU A 164 9.96 -6.02 7.28
CA GLU A 164 11.38 -5.77 7.48
C GLU A 164 11.73 -5.83 8.98
N PRO A 165 12.83 -6.50 9.36
CA PRO A 165 13.56 -7.46 8.55
C PRO A 165 12.83 -8.81 8.44
N VAL A 166 13.03 -9.54 7.34
CA VAL A 166 12.43 -10.88 7.11
C VAL A 166 13.42 -11.94 6.59
N ASP A 167 14.64 -11.55 6.23
CA ASP A 167 15.58 -12.41 5.49
C ASP A 167 15.92 -13.73 6.19
N TYR A 168 15.88 -13.75 7.52
CA TYR A 168 16.15 -14.95 8.32
C TYR A 168 14.90 -15.52 9.00
N GLY A 169 13.71 -15.24 8.46
CA GLY A 169 12.45 -15.84 8.90
C GLY A 169 12.23 -15.69 10.41
N ARG A 170 11.92 -16.81 11.09
CA ARG A 170 11.68 -16.84 12.55
C ARG A 170 12.84 -16.39 13.45
N ALA A 171 14.07 -16.33 12.93
CA ALA A 171 15.24 -15.92 13.72
C ALA A 171 15.23 -14.41 14.02
N GLN A 172 14.52 -13.61 13.23
CA GLN A 172 14.43 -12.17 13.40
C GLN A 172 13.16 -11.76 14.15
N ARG A 173 13.27 -10.65 14.88
CA ARG A 173 12.10 -9.97 15.45
C ARG A 173 11.45 -9.15 14.35
N THR A 174 10.13 -9.08 14.37
CA THR A 174 9.38 -8.22 13.45
C THR A 174 9.55 -6.78 13.88
N SER A 175 10.04 -5.94 12.97
CA SER A 175 10.14 -4.51 13.24
C SER A 175 8.96 -3.74 12.67
N VAL A 176 8.75 -3.88 11.36
CA VAL A 176 7.78 -3.10 10.62
C VAL A 176 7.09 -3.97 9.58
N MET A 177 5.81 -3.71 9.36
CA MET A 177 5.02 -4.30 8.30
C MET A 177 4.44 -3.17 7.44
N VAL A 178 4.62 -3.26 6.14
CA VAL A 178 4.17 -2.28 5.18
C VAL A 178 3.14 -2.93 4.28
N ILE A 179 1.98 -2.29 4.15
CA ILE A 179 0.93 -2.71 3.24
C ILE A 179 0.65 -1.56 2.27
N ALA A 180 0.86 -1.79 0.98
CA ALA A 180 0.49 -0.83 -0.06
C ALA A 180 -0.78 -1.29 -0.77
N THR A 181 -1.77 -0.40 -0.81
CA THR A 181 -2.94 -0.49 -1.69
C THR A 181 -2.61 0.17 -3.02
N PHE A 182 -3.59 0.43 -3.89
CA PHE A 182 -3.34 1.24 -5.09
C PHE A 182 -3.14 2.73 -4.78
N GLN A 183 -3.73 3.22 -3.68
CA GLN A 183 -3.79 4.66 -3.39
C GLN A 183 -2.94 5.08 -2.20
N THR A 184 -2.69 4.17 -1.26
CA THR A 184 -2.13 4.52 0.05
C THR A 184 -1.12 3.48 0.50
N VAL A 185 -0.09 3.94 1.21
CA VAL A 185 0.90 3.06 1.85
C VAL A 185 0.75 3.16 3.36
N TYR A 186 0.50 2.02 3.99
CA TYR A 186 0.37 1.90 5.43
C TYR A 186 1.64 1.27 6.00
N ILE A 187 2.32 1.98 6.91
CA ILE A 187 3.47 1.50 7.64
C ILE A 187 3.02 1.19 9.07
N PHE A 188 2.83 -0.09 9.37
CA PHE A 188 2.53 -0.59 10.71
C PHE A 188 3.83 -0.83 11.47
N ASP A 189 4.08 0.01 12.47
CA ASP A 189 5.21 -0.16 13.38
C ASP A 189 4.89 -1.27 14.38
N ILE A 190 5.29 -2.50 14.06
CA ILE A 190 4.98 -3.70 14.87
C ILE A 190 5.64 -3.64 16.25
N ILE A 191 6.79 -2.95 16.39
CA ILE A 191 7.42 -2.74 17.69
C ILE A 191 6.55 -1.83 18.56
N ALA A 192 6.06 -0.71 18.01
CA ALA A 192 5.20 0.21 18.74
C ALA A 192 3.82 -0.38 19.04
N LEU A 193 3.24 -1.12 18.09
CA LEU A 193 1.97 -1.85 18.25
C LEU A 193 2.08 -3.01 19.24
N GLY A 194 3.28 -3.55 19.46
CA GLY A 194 3.57 -4.65 20.37
C GLY A 194 3.14 -6.04 19.87
N SER A 195 2.17 -6.14 18.95
CA SER A 195 1.70 -7.41 18.38
C SER A 195 0.96 -7.23 17.05
N ILE A 196 0.71 -8.35 16.36
CA ILE A 196 -0.27 -8.42 15.27
C ILE A 196 -1.63 -8.82 15.88
N PHE A 197 -2.54 -7.85 16.00
CA PHE A 197 -3.87 -8.06 16.57
C PHE A 197 -4.79 -8.90 15.67
N ARG A 198 -5.90 -9.37 16.24
CA ARG A 198 -6.82 -10.33 15.64
C ARG A 198 -7.34 -9.88 14.27
N GLU A 199 -7.69 -8.63 14.13
CA GLU A 199 -8.29 -8.04 12.92
C GLU A 199 -7.29 -8.02 11.77
N MET A 200 -6.04 -7.66 12.06
CA MET A 200 -4.93 -7.74 11.11
C MET A 200 -4.62 -9.20 10.75
N LYS A 201 -4.58 -10.09 11.76
CA LYS A 201 -4.36 -11.52 11.52
C LYS A 201 -5.41 -12.10 10.58
N GLN A 202 -6.70 -11.85 10.82
CA GLN A 202 -7.78 -12.28 9.93
C GLN A 202 -7.61 -11.76 8.50
N LEU A 203 -7.17 -10.50 8.35
CA LEU A 203 -6.91 -9.90 7.04
C LEU A 203 -5.72 -10.56 6.31
N LEU A 204 -4.65 -10.89 7.03
CA LEU A 204 -3.49 -11.60 6.48
C LEU A 204 -3.84 -13.05 6.10
N GLU A 205 -4.65 -13.74 6.92
CA GLU A 205 -5.03 -15.14 6.72
C GLU A 205 -6.10 -15.34 5.63
N ALA A 206 -6.91 -14.32 5.35
CA ALA A 206 -7.94 -14.40 4.31
C ALA A 206 -7.37 -14.69 2.92
N GLU A 207 -8.17 -15.26 2.01
CA GLU A 207 -7.78 -15.40 0.61
C GLU A 207 -7.76 -14.04 -0.13
N ARG A 208 -8.63 -13.11 0.31
CA ARG A 208 -8.76 -11.76 -0.23
C ARG A 208 -8.57 -10.69 0.86
N PRO A 209 -7.88 -9.57 0.57
CA PRO A 209 -7.12 -9.27 -0.65
C PRO A 209 -6.01 -10.30 -0.91
N ARG A 210 -5.59 -10.46 -2.18
CA ARG A 210 -4.35 -11.21 -2.44
C ARG A 210 -3.16 -10.41 -1.95
N LYS A 211 -2.24 -11.05 -1.24
CA LYS A 211 -0.99 -10.44 -0.77
C LYS A 211 0.09 -10.69 -1.79
N VAL A 212 0.49 -9.64 -2.49
CA VAL A 212 1.70 -9.63 -3.30
C VAL A 212 2.89 -9.56 -2.35
N VAL A 213 3.79 -10.52 -2.46
CA VAL A 213 4.99 -10.64 -1.65
C VAL A 213 6.17 -11.00 -2.54
N HIS A 214 7.37 -10.90 -2.01
CA HIS A 214 8.59 -11.36 -2.66
C HIS A 214 9.30 -12.33 -1.71
N TYR A 215 9.67 -13.52 -2.20
CA TYR A 215 10.15 -14.61 -1.34
C TYR A 215 9.18 -14.99 -0.23
N SER A 216 7.97 -15.39 -0.63
CA SER A 216 6.89 -15.76 0.28
C SER A 216 7.29 -16.77 1.36
N HIS A 217 8.18 -17.72 1.06
CA HIS A 217 8.61 -18.75 2.02
C HIS A 217 9.24 -18.16 3.29
N LYS A 218 10.07 -17.10 3.17
CA LYS A 218 10.67 -16.41 4.33
C LYS A 218 9.59 -15.71 5.17
N LEU A 219 8.68 -15.03 4.49
CA LEU A 219 7.58 -14.27 5.10
C LEU A 219 6.58 -15.18 5.81
N VAL A 220 6.21 -16.29 5.18
CA VAL A 220 5.30 -17.31 5.72
C VAL A 220 5.92 -17.97 6.94
N ASP A 221 7.20 -18.35 6.89
CA ASP A 221 7.92 -18.86 8.06
C ASP A 221 7.90 -17.83 9.21
N HIS A 222 8.24 -16.58 8.91
CA HIS A 222 8.26 -15.51 9.89
C HIS A 222 6.89 -15.31 10.55
N LEU A 223 5.82 -15.13 9.76
CA LEU A 223 4.46 -14.91 10.25
C LEU A 223 3.94 -16.07 11.08
N MET A 224 4.11 -17.31 10.61
CA MET A 224 3.60 -18.48 11.30
C MET A 224 4.29 -18.66 12.65
N ASN A 225 5.62 -18.55 12.70
CA ASN A 225 6.37 -18.90 13.90
C ASN A 225 6.50 -17.75 14.90
N ARG A 226 6.40 -16.49 14.46
CA ARG A 226 6.49 -15.32 15.34
C ARG A 226 5.13 -14.82 15.81
N HIS A 227 4.09 -15.00 15.01
CA HIS A 227 2.77 -14.40 15.25
C HIS A 227 1.62 -15.40 15.16
N GLY A 228 1.88 -16.66 14.82
CA GLY A 228 0.85 -17.67 14.61
C GLY A 228 -0.11 -17.29 13.48
N VAL A 229 0.37 -16.60 12.44
CA VAL A 229 -0.42 -16.13 11.30
C VAL A 229 -0.18 -17.03 10.09
N LYS A 230 -1.22 -17.68 9.58
CA LYS A 230 -1.15 -18.49 8.35
C LYS A 230 -1.52 -17.65 7.13
N LEU A 231 -0.52 -16.99 6.52
CA LEU A 231 -0.73 -16.09 5.38
C LEU A 231 -1.52 -16.76 4.24
N GLY A 232 -2.67 -16.20 3.89
CA GLY A 232 -3.52 -16.66 2.78
C GLY A 232 -3.31 -15.86 1.50
N GLY A 233 -3.89 -16.31 0.38
CA GLY A 233 -4.02 -15.47 -0.84
C GLY A 233 -2.71 -14.92 -1.42
N ILE A 234 -1.65 -15.73 -1.49
CA ILE A 234 -0.30 -15.27 -1.86
C ILE A 234 -0.17 -15.12 -3.38
N PHE A 235 0.40 -13.99 -3.83
CA PHE A 235 1.07 -13.87 -5.12
C PHE A 235 2.55 -13.59 -4.86
N ASP A 236 3.42 -14.52 -5.25
CA ASP A 236 4.87 -14.34 -5.06
C ASP A 236 5.53 -13.81 -6.33
N THR A 237 6.00 -12.57 -6.25
CA THR A 237 6.70 -11.92 -7.37
C THR A 237 8.01 -12.59 -7.72
N PHE A 238 8.72 -13.22 -6.77
CA PHE A 238 9.91 -14.00 -7.09
C PHE A 238 9.56 -15.21 -7.97
N VAL A 239 8.51 -15.95 -7.58
CA VAL A 239 8.00 -17.07 -8.39
C VAL A 239 7.57 -16.59 -9.78
N ALA A 240 6.85 -15.48 -9.85
CA ALA A 240 6.41 -14.91 -11.12
C ALA A 240 7.60 -14.51 -12.02
N VAL A 241 8.60 -13.81 -11.49
CA VAL A 241 9.84 -13.47 -12.24
C VAL A 241 10.54 -14.75 -12.73
N SER A 242 10.68 -15.76 -11.88
CA SER A 242 11.31 -17.02 -12.27
C SER A 242 10.57 -17.76 -13.38
N LEU A 243 9.23 -17.71 -13.37
CA LEU A 243 8.41 -18.29 -14.44
C LEU A 243 8.51 -17.50 -15.74
N VAL A 244 8.51 -16.16 -15.67
CA VAL A 244 8.56 -15.28 -16.84
C VAL A 244 9.94 -15.29 -17.49
N ARG A 245 11.02 -15.31 -16.71
CA ARG A 245 12.40 -15.26 -17.24
C ARG A 245 13.04 -16.63 -17.43
N GLY A 246 12.45 -17.68 -16.85
CA GLY A 246 13.07 -19.01 -16.79
C GLY A 246 14.28 -19.11 -15.85
N ILE A 247 14.59 -18.08 -15.06
CA ILE A 247 15.78 -18.04 -14.19
C ILE A 247 15.40 -18.35 -12.74
N LYS A 248 16.19 -19.22 -12.08
CA LYS A 248 15.99 -19.64 -10.67
C LYS A 248 17.13 -19.18 -9.76
N GLU A 249 17.71 -18.03 -10.04
CA GLU A 249 18.79 -17.44 -9.25
C GLU A 249 18.23 -16.54 -8.14
N PRO A 250 18.95 -16.42 -7.01
CA PRO A 250 18.59 -15.45 -5.98
C PRO A 250 18.53 -14.03 -6.53
N MET A 251 17.45 -13.32 -6.25
CA MET A 251 17.17 -11.98 -6.71
C MET A 251 16.32 -11.28 -5.65
N THR A 252 16.81 -10.19 -5.10
CA THR A 252 16.06 -9.36 -4.16
C THR A 252 14.90 -8.65 -4.87
N LEU A 253 13.95 -8.12 -4.10
CA LEU A 253 12.86 -7.32 -4.64
C LEU A 253 13.38 -6.12 -5.46
N ILE A 254 14.44 -5.45 -5.01
CA ILE A 254 15.01 -4.28 -5.70
C ILE A 254 15.62 -4.71 -7.04
N GLU A 255 16.38 -5.81 -7.06
CA GLU A 255 16.94 -6.35 -8.30
C GLU A 255 15.85 -6.84 -9.26
N ALA A 256 14.77 -7.44 -8.74
CA ALA A 256 13.64 -7.86 -9.55
C ALA A 256 12.93 -6.65 -10.20
N VAL A 257 12.77 -5.56 -9.45
CA VAL A 257 12.22 -4.31 -9.96
C VAL A 257 13.15 -3.67 -11.00
N GLU A 258 14.45 -3.61 -10.73
CA GLU A 258 15.44 -3.05 -11.66
C GLU A 258 15.44 -3.82 -12.98
N ASN A 259 15.46 -5.15 -12.91
CA ASN A 259 15.50 -6.02 -14.08
C ASN A 259 14.17 -6.13 -14.87
N THR A 260 13.03 -5.76 -14.26
CA THR A 260 11.71 -5.97 -14.89
C THR A 260 11.02 -4.66 -15.26
N LEU A 261 11.21 -3.61 -14.46
CA LEU A 261 10.55 -2.31 -14.64
C LEU A 261 11.54 -1.22 -15.09
N ASN A 262 12.83 -1.56 -15.24
CA ASN A 262 13.91 -0.62 -15.57
C ASN A 262 13.99 0.57 -14.59
N ILE A 263 13.70 0.33 -13.30
CA ILE A 263 13.82 1.33 -12.24
C ILE A 263 15.15 1.10 -11.52
N THR A 264 16.07 2.06 -11.64
CA THR A 264 17.37 1.97 -11.00
C THR A 264 17.26 1.79 -9.49
N ARG A 265 18.14 0.96 -8.92
CA ARG A 265 18.29 0.81 -7.45
C ARG A 265 18.49 2.14 -6.71
N LEU A 266 19.04 3.16 -7.37
CA LEU A 266 19.21 4.52 -6.81
C LEU A 266 17.87 5.17 -6.43
N PHE A 267 16.76 4.74 -7.06
CA PHE A 267 15.43 5.19 -6.67
C PHE A 267 15.10 4.82 -5.22
N PHE A 268 15.57 3.67 -4.73
CA PHE A 268 15.32 3.23 -3.36
C PHE A 268 16.20 3.96 -2.35
N ASN A 269 17.48 4.18 -2.69
CA ASN A 269 18.47 4.76 -1.79
C ASN A 269 19.04 6.06 -2.39
N PRO A 270 18.58 7.25 -1.95
CA PRO A 270 19.31 8.47 -2.27
C PRO A 270 20.72 8.39 -1.65
N GLU A 271 21.73 8.91 -2.35
CA GLU A 271 23.15 8.88 -1.97
C GLU A 271 23.45 9.73 -0.72
N THR A 272 22.94 9.32 0.43
CA THR A 272 23.33 9.88 1.73
C THR A 272 24.10 8.82 2.50
N GLU A 273 25.29 9.20 3.00
CA GLU A 273 26.28 8.36 3.69
C GLU A 273 25.76 7.63 4.95
N ASP A 274 24.54 7.94 5.41
CA ASP A 274 23.87 7.34 6.58
C ASP A 274 23.27 5.94 6.35
N ASN A 275 23.39 5.36 5.15
CA ASN A 275 22.85 4.02 4.83
C ASN A 275 23.44 2.90 5.72
N LEU A 276 24.59 3.13 6.35
CA LEU A 276 25.22 2.18 7.27
C LEU A 276 24.50 2.08 8.63
N HIS A 277 23.56 2.98 8.95
CA HIS A 277 22.93 3.07 10.27
C HIS A 277 21.40 2.99 10.28
N ASN A 278 20.79 2.45 9.22
CA ASN A 278 19.34 2.21 9.20
C ASN A 278 18.97 0.94 9.95
N ASN A 279 19.22 0.93 11.26
CA ASN A 279 18.79 -0.13 12.16
C ASN A 279 17.25 -0.20 12.12
N PRO A 280 16.65 -1.28 11.59
CA PRO A 280 15.21 -1.37 11.44
C PRO A 280 14.50 -1.34 12.79
N TYR A 281 15.19 -1.65 13.89
CA TYR A 281 14.64 -1.70 15.25
C TYR A 281 14.71 -0.35 15.99
N LYS A 282 15.42 0.66 15.46
CA LYS A 282 15.50 1.99 16.10
C LYS A 282 14.16 2.72 15.96
N ARG A 283 13.78 3.46 17.01
CA ARG A 283 12.54 4.26 17.03
C ARG A 283 12.82 5.72 17.45
N PRO A 284 12.06 6.70 16.92
CA PRO A 284 11.05 6.56 15.85
C PRO A 284 11.69 6.13 14.51
N LEU A 285 10.90 5.51 13.63
CA LEU A 285 11.37 5.15 12.28
C LEU A 285 11.79 6.42 11.53
N SER A 286 13.02 6.44 11.02
CA SER A 286 13.55 7.59 10.28
C SER A 286 12.69 7.87 9.03
N LEU A 287 12.64 9.13 8.60
CA LEU A 287 11.93 9.49 7.36
C LEU A 287 12.48 8.71 6.16
N VAL A 288 13.81 8.55 6.10
CA VAL A 288 14.49 7.78 5.06
C VAL A 288 14.06 6.31 5.08
N ALA A 289 14.04 5.65 6.25
CA ALA A 289 13.56 4.28 6.36
C ALA A 289 12.11 4.13 5.89
N ARG A 290 11.24 5.07 6.28
CA ARG A 290 9.83 5.07 5.86
C ARG A 290 9.69 5.22 4.35
N GLN A 291 10.47 6.09 3.72
CA GLN A 291 10.47 6.26 2.27
C GLN A 291 10.97 5.02 1.54
N VAL A 292 12.07 4.40 1.99
CA VAL A 292 12.59 3.15 1.40
C VAL A 292 11.54 2.03 1.48
N LEU A 293 10.93 1.86 2.65
CA LEU A 293 9.88 0.88 2.91
C LEU A 293 8.65 1.10 2.02
N ALA A 294 8.21 2.36 1.88
CA ALA A 294 7.11 2.71 1.01
C ALA A 294 7.42 2.40 -0.46
N LYS A 295 8.60 2.79 -0.95
CA LYS A 295 9.07 2.49 -2.31
C LYS A 295 9.09 0.99 -2.59
N LYS A 296 9.59 0.18 -1.64
CA LYS A 296 9.56 -1.29 -1.74
C LYS A 296 8.13 -1.81 -1.93
N ALA A 297 7.19 -1.39 -1.08
CA ALA A 297 5.81 -1.87 -1.15
C ALA A 297 5.08 -1.43 -2.44
N VAL A 298 5.24 -0.17 -2.85
CA VAL A 298 4.64 0.36 -4.09
C VAL A 298 5.18 -0.37 -5.31
N LEU A 299 6.51 -0.50 -5.41
CA LEU A 299 7.14 -1.15 -6.56
C LEU A 299 6.93 -2.66 -6.58
N GLN A 300 6.70 -3.30 -5.43
CA GLN A 300 6.25 -4.69 -5.39
C GLN A 300 4.85 -4.85 -6.00
N LEU A 301 3.94 -3.91 -5.75
CA LEU A 301 2.60 -3.93 -6.36
C LEU A 301 2.68 -3.73 -7.88
N LYS A 302 3.52 -2.79 -8.33
CA LYS A 302 3.76 -2.52 -9.75
C LYS A 302 4.45 -3.69 -10.46
N LEU A 303 5.40 -4.34 -9.79
CA LEU A 303 6.04 -5.54 -10.31
C LEU A 303 5.03 -6.67 -10.51
N HIS A 304 4.12 -6.88 -9.55
CA HIS A 304 3.02 -7.84 -9.73
C HIS A 304 2.13 -7.51 -10.92
N GLU A 305 1.70 -6.26 -11.05
CA GLU A 305 0.82 -5.81 -12.13
C GLU A 305 1.48 -6.06 -13.49
N HIS A 306 2.75 -5.66 -13.61
CA HIS A 306 3.53 -5.84 -14.82
C HIS A 306 3.73 -7.32 -15.17
N LEU A 307 4.19 -8.15 -14.22
CA LEU A 307 4.41 -9.58 -14.46
C LEU A 307 3.13 -10.30 -14.85
N LEU A 308 2.02 -10.03 -14.12
CA LEU A 308 0.75 -10.68 -14.38
C LEU A 308 0.20 -10.28 -15.76
N HIS A 309 0.09 -8.98 -16.02
CA HIS A 309 -0.63 -8.48 -17.19
C HIS A 309 0.22 -8.45 -18.46
N LYS A 310 1.49 -8.05 -18.38
CA LYS A 310 2.35 -7.91 -19.57
C LYS A 310 2.98 -9.23 -19.98
N HIS A 311 3.23 -10.14 -19.04
CA HIS A 311 3.94 -11.39 -19.33
C HIS A 311 3.03 -12.61 -19.20
N MET A 312 2.51 -12.88 -18.00
CA MET A 312 1.75 -14.12 -17.75
C MET A 312 0.43 -14.18 -18.55
N LEU A 313 -0.20 -13.04 -18.80
CA LEU A 313 -1.44 -12.92 -19.58
C LEU A 313 -1.22 -12.41 -21.02
N LYS A 314 0.03 -12.32 -21.52
CA LYS A 314 0.34 -11.80 -22.88
C LYS A 314 -0.48 -12.48 -23.97
N ASN A 315 -0.48 -13.81 -24.00
CA ASN A 315 -1.21 -14.60 -24.99
C ASN A 315 -2.74 -14.54 -24.82
N PHE A 316 -3.22 -14.31 -23.60
CA PHE A 316 -4.64 -14.08 -23.36
C PHE A 316 -5.05 -12.73 -23.97
N TYR A 317 -4.29 -11.66 -23.71
CA TYR A 317 -4.58 -10.34 -24.28
C TYR A 317 -4.44 -10.29 -25.80
N ASN A 318 -3.46 -11.00 -26.38
CA ASN A 318 -3.36 -11.13 -27.84
C ASN A 318 -4.62 -11.75 -28.45
N GLN A 319 -5.18 -12.78 -27.81
CA GLN A 319 -6.45 -13.37 -28.27
C GLN A 319 -7.64 -12.42 -28.10
N CYS A 320 -7.68 -11.64 -27.01
CA CYS A 320 -8.70 -10.60 -26.84
C CYS A 320 -8.63 -9.55 -27.95
N ASP A 321 -7.43 -9.10 -28.31
CA ASP A 321 -7.18 -8.10 -29.33
C ASP A 321 -7.65 -8.58 -30.71
N ILE A 322 -7.17 -9.76 -31.14
CA ILE A 322 -7.60 -10.39 -32.39
C ILE A 322 -9.11 -10.60 -32.41
N PHE A 323 -9.69 -11.08 -31.29
CA PHE A 323 -11.13 -11.29 -31.20
C PHE A 323 -11.92 -9.97 -31.32
N SER A 324 -11.46 -8.90 -30.69
CA SER A 324 -12.11 -7.58 -30.79
C SER A 324 -12.10 -6.99 -32.20
N HIS A 325 -11.10 -7.36 -33.00
CA HIS A 325 -10.94 -6.89 -34.38
C HIS A 325 -11.64 -7.77 -35.44
N THR A 326 -12.32 -8.86 -35.04
CA THR A 326 -12.98 -9.82 -35.94
C THR A 326 -13.77 -9.18 -37.09
N PHE A 327 -14.40 -8.03 -36.85
CA PHE A 327 -15.27 -7.36 -37.82
C PHE A 327 -14.80 -5.95 -38.22
N CYS A 328 -13.67 -5.46 -37.68
CA CYS A 328 -13.25 -4.06 -37.86
C CYS A 328 -12.80 -3.75 -39.30
N GLU A 329 -12.29 -4.74 -40.03
CA GLU A 329 -11.71 -4.56 -41.37
C GLU A 329 -12.63 -5.03 -42.50
N SER A 330 -13.84 -5.51 -42.19
CA SER A 330 -14.76 -6.06 -43.18
C SER A 330 -15.81 -5.06 -43.62
N GLU A 331 -15.86 -4.77 -44.92
CA GLU A 331 -16.90 -3.96 -45.57
C GLU A 331 -18.09 -4.81 -46.08
N ASP A 332 -18.17 -6.08 -45.68
CA ASP A 332 -19.21 -7.01 -46.15
C ASP A 332 -20.60 -6.63 -45.59
N ALA A 333 -21.57 -6.44 -46.48
CA ALA A 333 -22.96 -6.16 -46.12
C ALA A 333 -23.62 -7.25 -45.28
N THR A 334 -23.04 -8.46 -45.23
CA THR A 334 -23.51 -9.58 -44.42
C THR A 334 -22.98 -9.57 -42.97
N MET A 335 -22.04 -8.67 -42.63
CA MET A 335 -21.46 -8.55 -41.28
C MET A 335 -22.48 -8.50 -40.13
N PRO A 336 -23.62 -7.77 -40.22
CA PRO A 336 -24.63 -7.77 -39.16
C PRO A 336 -25.25 -9.15 -38.91
N MET A 337 -25.31 -10.02 -39.93
CA MET A 337 -25.77 -11.41 -39.78
C MET A 337 -24.75 -12.25 -39.01
N GLU A 338 -23.45 -11.98 -39.20
CA GLU A 338 -22.37 -12.65 -38.47
C GLU A 338 -22.17 -12.13 -37.04
N MET A 339 -22.74 -10.99 -36.68
CA MET A 339 -22.72 -10.46 -35.30
C MET A 339 -23.86 -10.96 -34.41
N GLN A 340 -24.76 -11.80 -34.94
CA GLN A 340 -25.89 -12.30 -34.16
C GLN A 340 -25.43 -13.11 -32.94
N ARG A 341 -26.24 -13.12 -31.86
CA ARG A 341 -25.90 -13.80 -30.58
C ARG A 341 -25.50 -15.28 -30.70
N LYS A 342 -25.95 -15.97 -31.75
CA LYS A 342 -25.65 -17.39 -31.99
C LYS A 342 -24.45 -17.61 -32.93
N SER A 343 -23.92 -16.54 -33.52
CA SER A 343 -22.76 -16.61 -34.38
C SER A 343 -21.53 -17.08 -33.61
N ARG A 344 -20.63 -17.71 -34.35
CA ARG A 344 -19.33 -18.18 -33.88
C ARG A 344 -18.18 -17.45 -34.55
N ALA A 345 -18.48 -16.40 -35.32
CA ALA A 345 -17.47 -15.56 -35.93
C ALA A 345 -16.50 -15.05 -34.84
N GLY A 346 -15.21 -15.14 -35.15
CA GLY A 346 -14.11 -14.81 -34.25
C GLY A 346 -13.68 -15.96 -33.32
N PHE A 347 -14.49 -17.00 -33.12
CA PHE A 347 -14.16 -18.09 -32.18
C PHE A 347 -12.93 -18.89 -32.65
N GLN A 348 -12.64 -18.88 -33.94
CA GLN A 348 -11.42 -19.48 -34.51
C GLN A 348 -10.12 -18.85 -33.95
N HIS A 349 -10.19 -17.62 -33.44
CA HIS A 349 -9.05 -16.93 -32.84
C HIS A 349 -8.86 -17.30 -31.35
N ILE A 350 -9.82 -17.98 -30.73
CA ILE A 350 -9.77 -18.39 -29.32
C ILE A 350 -9.21 -19.81 -29.23
N LYS A 351 -7.97 -19.94 -28.73
CA LYS A 351 -7.26 -21.21 -28.58
C LYS A 351 -7.33 -21.71 -27.13
N ARG A 352 -7.76 -22.97 -26.94
CA ARG A 352 -7.93 -23.60 -25.60
C ARG A 352 -6.67 -24.24 -25.01
N SER A 353 -5.66 -24.57 -25.82
CA SER A 353 -4.55 -25.45 -25.40
C SER A 353 -3.21 -24.74 -25.33
N THR A 354 -2.49 -25.02 -24.25
CA THR A 354 -1.10 -24.69 -23.95
C THR A 354 -0.15 -25.85 -24.26
N LYS A 355 -0.36 -26.67 -25.31
CA LYS A 355 0.79 -27.40 -25.91
C LYS A 355 1.78 -26.43 -26.57
N ASP A 356 1.38 -25.18 -26.78
CA ASP A 356 2.19 -24.05 -27.25
C ASP A 356 2.74 -23.17 -26.09
N PHE A 357 2.74 -23.67 -24.85
CA PHE A 357 3.39 -23.07 -23.68
C PHE A 357 4.38 -24.04 -23.01
N GLU A 358 5.02 -24.93 -23.79
CA GLU A 358 6.34 -25.38 -23.37
C GLU A 358 7.23 -24.14 -23.33
N PHE A 359 7.72 -23.77 -22.14
CA PHE A 359 8.93 -22.97 -22.04
C PHE A 359 10.06 -23.82 -22.63
N LYS A 360 10.23 -23.75 -23.96
CA LYS A 360 11.30 -24.46 -24.66
C LYS A 360 12.61 -23.75 -24.34
N PHE A 361 13.24 -24.23 -23.27
CA PHE A 361 14.55 -23.82 -22.81
C PHE A 361 15.66 -23.95 -23.87
N SER A 362 15.41 -24.66 -24.97
CA SER A 362 16.42 -25.05 -25.96
C SER A 362 16.59 -24.09 -27.15
N GLU A 363 15.80 -23.02 -27.28
CA GLU A 363 15.87 -22.13 -28.46
C GLU A 363 16.54 -20.77 -28.20
N LEU A 364 17.01 -20.49 -26.97
CA LEU A 364 17.73 -19.25 -26.61
C LEU A 364 19.24 -19.45 -26.34
N MET A 365 19.78 -20.61 -26.73
CA MET A 365 21.22 -20.91 -26.69
C MET A 365 21.77 -21.14 -28.11
N LYS A 366 21.57 -20.16 -28.99
CA LYS A 366 22.34 -20.01 -30.23
C LYS A 366 22.73 -18.56 -30.43
#